data_AF-A0A383EGK5-F1
#
_entry.id   AF-A0A383EGK5-F1
#
_cell.length_a   1.000
_cell.length_b   1.000
_cell.length_c   1.000
_cell.angle_alpha   90.00
_cell.angle_beta   90.00
_cell.angle_gamma   90.00
#
_symmetry.space_group_name_H-M   'P 1'
#
loop_
_entity.id
_entity.type
_entity.pdbx_description
1 polymer ?
#
loop_
_entity_poly.entity_id
_entity_poly.type
_entity_poly.pdbx_seq_one_letter_code
_entity_poly.pdbx_strand_id
1 'polypeptide(L)'
;MMKKLILLIAVTTLVGCGKKAPQTQPNTKTRPVPAGPASAELSTLEKKHPDAFINSMGMVFRPVPGTEVQFCIWETRVKDYKAYAEANTGVDDNWKRPIRNSPFTQTDMHPVVMVNWNDAQAFCAWL
;
A
#
# COMPACT_ATOMS: atom_id res chain seq x y z
N MET A 1 -55.21 -24.32 37.91
CA MET A 1 -53.88 -24.28 38.56
C MET A 1 -53.05 -23.19 37.93
N MET A 2 -52.84 -22.10 38.67
CA MET A 2 -52.13 -20.90 38.24
C MET A 2 -50.66 -21.03 38.66
N LYS A 3 -49.71 -20.76 37.76
CA LYS A 3 -48.36 -20.34 38.12
C LYS A 3 -47.97 -19.18 37.21
N LYS A 4 -48.21 -17.97 37.75
CA LYS A 4 -47.60 -16.72 37.29
C LYS A 4 -46.10 -16.82 37.56
N LEU A 5 -45.25 -16.50 36.59
CA LEU A 5 -43.88 -16.07 36.85
C LEU A 5 -43.63 -14.76 36.13
N ILE A 6 -43.16 -13.82 36.93
CA ILE A 6 -43.01 -12.39 36.73
C ILE A 6 -41.59 -12.12 36.21
N LEU A 7 -41.49 -11.27 35.19
CA LEU A 7 -40.48 -10.23 34.94
C LEU A 7 -38.98 -10.63 34.89
N LEU A 8 -38.31 -10.31 33.78
CA LEU A 8 -37.28 -9.25 33.76
C LEU A 8 -36.93 -8.87 32.31
N ILE A 9 -37.20 -7.61 31.98
CA ILE A 9 -36.70 -6.93 30.78
C ILE A 9 -35.25 -6.51 31.09
N ALA A 10 -34.29 -6.96 30.29
CA ALA A 10 -32.94 -6.43 30.31
C ALA A 10 -32.65 -5.77 28.96
N VAL A 11 -32.99 -4.48 28.86
CA VAL A 11 -32.44 -3.58 27.84
C VAL A 11 -31.04 -3.21 28.31
N THR A 12 -30.02 -3.74 27.64
CA THR A 12 -28.64 -3.27 27.81
C THR A 12 -28.23 -2.45 26.60
N THR A 13 -28.43 -1.14 26.70
CA THR A 13 -27.78 -0.14 25.84
C THR A 13 -26.30 -0.08 26.17
N LEU A 14 -25.45 -0.56 25.27
CA LEU A 14 -24.01 -0.28 25.32
C LEU A 14 -23.75 1.05 24.60
N VAL A 15 -23.93 2.14 25.35
CA VAL A 15 -23.15 3.37 25.17
C VAL A 15 -21.73 3.04 25.62
N GLY A 16 -20.72 3.29 24.79
CA GLY A 16 -19.35 2.94 25.19
C GLY A 16 -18.26 3.28 24.20
N CYS A 17 -17.98 4.58 24.09
CA CYS A 17 -16.64 5.17 24.07
C CYS A 17 -15.62 4.65 23.03
N GLY A 18 -15.26 5.55 22.11
CA GLY A 18 -14.07 5.43 21.27
C GLY A 18 -12.83 5.04 22.08
N LYS A 19 -12.27 3.89 21.73
CA LYS A 19 -10.90 3.55 22.05
C LYS A 19 -10.12 3.67 20.75
N LYS A 20 -9.31 4.73 20.65
CA LYS A 20 -8.21 4.77 19.69
C LYS A 20 -7.38 3.51 19.91
N ALA A 21 -7.31 2.65 18.90
CA ALA A 21 -6.37 1.54 18.91
C ALA A 21 -4.95 2.13 19.04
N PRO A 22 -4.09 1.63 19.94
CA PRO A 22 -2.70 2.04 19.99
C PRO A 22 -2.05 1.73 18.64
N GLN A 23 -1.66 2.78 17.92
CA GLN A 23 -0.78 2.63 16.76
C GLN A 23 0.62 2.32 17.29
N THR A 24 0.94 1.03 17.35
CA THR A 24 2.31 0.57 17.49
C THR A 24 2.94 0.55 16.11
N GLN A 25 3.86 1.47 15.84
CA GLN A 25 4.92 1.30 14.83
C GLN A 25 6.26 1.15 15.56
N PRO A 26 7.27 0.49 14.99
CA PRO A 26 7.21 -0.77 14.26
C PRO A 26 8.27 -1.74 14.80
N ASN A 27 7.89 -2.98 15.06
CA ASN A 27 8.85 -4.05 15.34
C ASN A 27 9.55 -4.46 14.04
N THR A 28 10.85 -4.18 14.03
CA THR A 28 11.86 -4.50 13.03
C THR A 28 11.87 -6.00 12.72
N LYS A 29 10.97 -6.46 11.84
CA LYS A 29 11.12 -7.74 11.17
C LYS A 29 11.91 -7.48 9.91
N THR A 30 13.16 -7.93 9.89
CA THR A 30 14.09 -7.85 8.76
C THR A 30 13.53 -8.65 7.57
N ARG A 31 12.58 -8.07 6.85
CA ARG A 31 12.25 -8.49 5.48
C ARG A 31 13.38 -7.96 4.59
N PRO A 32 13.87 -8.72 3.60
CA PRO A 32 14.81 -8.18 2.62
C PRO A 32 14.19 -6.92 2.01
N VAL A 33 14.84 -5.78 2.24
CA VAL A 33 14.50 -4.53 1.53
C VAL A 33 14.84 -4.84 0.07
N PRO A 34 13.86 -4.82 -0.87
CA PRO A 34 14.17 -5.01 -2.28
C PRO A 34 15.11 -3.91 -2.74
N ALA A 35 15.89 -4.16 -3.80
CA ALA A 35 16.96 -3.28 -4.27
C ALA A 35 16.42 -1.88 -4.58
N GLY A 36 16.40 -1.02 -3.57
CA GLY A 36 16.02 0.37 -3.68
C GLY A 36 17.07 1.16 -4.45
N PRO A 37 16.72 2.38 -4.87
CA PRO A 37 17.68 3.31 -5.47
C PRO A 37 18.92 3.47 -4.57
N ALA A 38 20.10 3.57 -5.19
CA ALA A 38 21.32 3.88 -4.46
C ALA A 38 21.14 5.19 -3.68
N SER A 39 21.78 5.32 -2.51
CA SER A 39 21.61 6.50 -1.62
C SER A 39 21.77 7.85 -2.33
N ALA A 40 22.61 7.93 -3.37
CA ALA A 40 22.80 9.14 -4.17
C ALA A 40 21.59 9.51 -5.06
N GLU A 41 20.84 8.52 -5.55
CA GLU A 41 19.64 8.73 -6.35
C GLU A 41 18.51 9.29 -5.45
N LEU A 42 18.32 8.74 -4.24
CA LEU A 42 17.36 9.28 -3.27
C LEU A 42 17.65 10.74 -2.94
N SER A 43 18.90 11.08 -2.62
CA SER A 43 19.28 12.48 -2.36
C SER A 43 19.08 13.40 -3.57
N THR A 44 19.17 12.87 -4.78
CA THR A 44 18.88 13.63 -6.00
C THR A 44 17.38 13.87 -6.15
N LEU A 45 16.55 12.86 -5.86
CA LEU A 45 15.09 12.99 -5.87
C LEU A 45 14.61 13.99 -4.81
N GLU A 46 15.16 13.95 -3.59
CA GLU A 46 14.84 14.89 -2.50
C GLU A 46 15.15 16.33 -2.91
N LYS A 47 16.30 16.58 -3.52
CA LYS A 47 16.67 17.90 -4.03
C LYS A 47 15.75 18.37 -5.15
N LYS A 48 15.32 17.46 -6.04
CA LYS A 48 14.45 17.79 -7.18
C LYS A 48 13.00 18.03 -6.76
N HIS A 49 12.57 17.43 -5.66
CA HIS A 49 11.19 17.47 -5.17
C HIS A 49 11.16 17.88 -3.68
N PRO A 50 11.49 19.15 -3.36
CA PRO A 50 11.72 19.59 -1.98
C PRO A 50 10.48 19.51 -1.06
N ASP A 51 9.27 19.58 -1.62
CA ASP A 51 8.01 19.45 -0.86
C ASP A 51 7.33 18.08 -1.06
N ALA A 52 8.07 17.08 -1.54
CA ALA A 52 7.54 15.74 -1.71
C ALA A 52 8.01 14.80 -0.60
N PHE A 53 7.13 13.90 -0.18
CA PHE A 53 7.54 12.70 0.52
C PHE A 53 8.13 11.72 -0.49
N ILE A 54 9.31 11.16 -0.20
CA ILE A 54 9.96 10.15 -1.05
C ILE A 54 10.12 8.89 -0.22
N ASN A 55 9.53 7.79 -0.68
CA ASN A 55 9.66 6.51 0.03
C ASN A 55 11.03 5.85 -0.24
N SER A 56 11.33 4.77 0.47
CA SER A 56 12.61 4.04 0.35
C SER A 56 12.87 3.43 -1.04
N MET A 57 11.85 3.39 -1.90
CA MET A 57 11.95 2.93 -3.30
C MET A 57 12.13 4.09 -4.29
N GLY A 58 12.22 5.33 -3.81
CA GLY A 58 12.34 6.50 -4.67
C GLY A 58 11.05 6.88 -5.39
N MET A 59 9.88 6.47 -4.89
CA MET A 59 8.59 6.98 -5.37
C MET A 59 8.33 8.34 -4.74
N VAL A 60 7.96 9.33 -5.56
CA VAL A 60 7.82 10.73 -5.16
C VAL A 60 6.34 11.05 -4.98
N PHE A 61 5.92 11.39 -3.77
CA PHE A 61 4.55 11.74 -3.40
C PHE A 61 4.43 13.24 -3.14
N ARG A 62 3.53 13.92 -3.85
CA ARG A 62 3.28 15.36 -3.72
C ARG A 62 1.93 15.63 -3.05
N PRO A 63 1.85 16.65 -2.18
CA PRO A 63 0.58 17.04 -1.56
C PRO A 63 -0.38 17.63 -2.60
N VAL A 64 -1.67 17.33 -2.44
CA VAL A 64 -2.73 17.96 -3.23
C VAL A 64 -3.31 19.15 -2.45
N PRO A 65 -3.26 20.38 -3.00
CA PRO A 65 -3.78 21.57 -2.34
C PRO A 65 -5.23 21.39 -1.87
N GLY A 66 -5.50 21.79 -0.62
CA GLY A 66 -6.84 21.69 -0.02
C GLY A 66 -7.21 20.30 0.48
N THR A 67 -6.27 19.35 0.54
CA THR A 67 -6.48 18.00 1.07
C THR A 67 -5.35 17.59 2.01
N GLU A 68 -5.56 16.53 2.78
CA GLU A 68 -4.53 15.90 3.61
C GLU A 68 -3.78 14.78 2.88
N VAL A 69 -4.13 14.49 1.62
CA VAL A 69 -3.58 13.36 0.86
C VAL A 69 -2.41 13.79 -0.03
N GLN A 70 -1.51 12.84 -0.26
CA GLN A 70 -0.42 12.97 -1.21
C GLN A 70 -0.57 11.88 -2.27
N PHE A 71 -0.27 12.20 -3.52
CA PHE A 71 -0.24 11.23 -4.61
C PHE A 71 1.16 11.08 -5.17
N CYS A 72 1.52 9.85 -5.55
CA CYS A 72 2.69 9.60 -6.36
C CYS A 72 2.57 10.38 -7.67
N ILE A 73 3.65 11.03 -8.11
CA ILE A 73 3.67 11.79 -9.37
C ILE A 73 3.72 10.88 -10.61
N TRP A 74 3.90 9.57 -10.41
CA TRP A 74 3.88 8.55 -11.45
C TRP A 74 2.83 7.50 -11.13
N GLU A 75 2.27 6.89 -12.17
CA GLU A 75 1.64 5.58 -12.04
C GLU A 75 2.65 4.57 -11.47
N THR A 76 2.16 3.52 -10.82
CA THR A 76 3.05 2.46 -10.30
C THR A 76 3.80 1.84 -11.47
N ARG A 77 5.14 1.91 -11.46
CA ARG A 77 5.95 1.42 -12.57
C ARG A 77 6.26 -0.06 -12.41
N VAL A 78 6.68 -0.71 -13.49
CA VAL A 78 7.13 -2.11 -13.46
C VAL A 78 8.22 -2.33 -12.42
N LYS A 79 9.20 -1.43 -12.28
CA LYS A 79 10.25 -1.60 -11.27
C LYS A 79 9.73 -1.55 -9.83
N ASP A 80 8.74 -0.70 -9.55
CA ASP A 80 8.18 -0.53 -8.21
C ASP A 80 7.38 -1.78 -7.82
N TYR A 81 6.56 -2.29 -8.74
CA TYR A 81 5.76 -3.50 -8.51
C TYR A 81 6.61 -4.78 -8.52
N LYS A 82 7.67 -4.84 -9.34
CA LYS A 82 8.63 -5.95 -9.36
C LYS A 82 9.29 -6.13 -8.00
N ALA A 83 9.71 -5.04 -7.36
CA ALA A 83 10.28 -5.06 -6.01
C ALA A 83 9.31 -5.71 -4.99
N TYR A 84 8.03 -5.36 -5.07
CA TYR A 84 6.98 -5.99 -4.26
C TYR A 84 6.80 -7.48 -4.59
N ALA A 85 6.69 -7.84 -5.88
CA ALA A 85 6.45 -9.20 -6.33
C ALA A 85 7.62 -10.14 -5.97
N GLU A 86 8.86 -9.67 -6.00
CA GLU A 86 10.03 -10.44 -5.60
C GLU A 86 10.10 -10.63 -4.07
N ALA A 87 9.56 -9.69 -3.29
CA ALA A 87 9.55 -9.72 -1.84
C ALA A 87 8.38 -10.54 -1.23
N ASN A 88 7.45 -11.05 -2.06
CA ASN A 88 6.23 -11.72 -1.62
C ASN A 88 5.93 -12.98 -2.45
N THR A 89 5.53 -14.06 -1.79
CA THR A 89 5.05 -15.28 -2.47
C THR A 89 3.58 -15.18 -2.80
N GLY A 90 3.15 -15.77 -3.92
CA GLY A 90 1.73 -15.87 -4.28
C GLY A 90 1.17 -14.66 -5.04
N VAL A 91 2.02 -13.72 -5.44
CA VAL A 91 1.66 -12.63 -6.36
C VAL A 91 1.38 -13.22 -7.75
N ASP A 92 0.30 -12.80 -8.40
CA ASP A 92 -0.01 -13.22 -9.78
C ASP A 92 1.09 -12.76 -10.74
N ASP A 93 1.53 -13.62 -11.66
CA ASP A 93 2.61 -13.36 -12.62
C ASP A 93 2.14 -12.75 -13.95
N ASN A 94 0.84 -12.48 -14.11
CA ASN A 94 0.28 -11.91 -15.34
C ASN A 94 0.91 -10.57 -15.75
N TRP A 95 1.35 -9.75 -14.79
CA TRP A 95 2.07 -8.49 -15.05
C TRP A 95 3.42 -8.68 -15.77
N LYS A 96 4.05 -9.85 -15.67
CA LYS A 96 5.33 -10.13 -16.36
C LYS A 96 5.17 -10.27 -17.86
N ARG A 97 3.95 -10.56 -18.34
CA ARG A 97 3.62 -10.79 -19.74
C ARG A 97 2.32 -10.07 -20.10
N PRO A 98 2.34 -8.73 -20.09
CA PRO A 98 1.11 -7.94 -20.15
C PRO A 98 0.37 -8.07 -21.48
N ILE A 99 1.08 -8.32 -22.58
CA ILE A 99 0.50 -8.50 -23.91
C ILE A 99 1.12 -9.74 -24.56
N ARG A 100 0.30 -10.77 -24.80
CA ARG A 100 0.74 -11.97 -25.52
C ARG A 100 1.01 -11.60 -26.99
N ASN A 101 2.18 -11.98 -27.51
CA ASN A 101 2.58 -11.78 -28.91
C ASN A 101 2.59 -10.31 -29.37
N SER A 102 3.04 -9.40 -28.52
CA SER A 102 3.15 -7.97 -28.84
C SER A 102 4.56 -7.57 -29.20
N PRO A 103 4.76 -6.66 -30.18
CA PRO A 103 6.07 -6.07 -30.44
C PRO A 103 6.49 -5.05 -29.37
N PHE A 104 5.58 -4.69 -28.44
CA PHE A 104 5.85 -3.68 -27.42
C PHE A 104 6.53 -4.28 -26.19
N THR A 105 7.80 -3.91 -26.00
CA THR A 105 8.55 -4.22 -24.78
C THR A 105 8.21 -3.23 -23.68
N GLN A 106 7.71 -3.74 -22.55
CA GLN A 106 7.51 -2.92 -21.35
C GLN A 106 8.84 -2.79 -20.61
N THR A 107 9.25 -1.56 -20.31
CA THR A 107 10.46 -1.29 -19.53
C THR A 107 10.10 -1.06 -18.07
N ASP A 108 11.11 -1.08 -17.21
CA ASP A 108 11.01 -0.79 -15.77
C ASP A 108 10.35 0.57 -15.46
N MET A 109 10.39 1.52 -16.39
CA MET A 109 9.84 2.87 -16.24
C MET A 109 8.40 3.01 -16.73
N HIS A 110 7.86 2.00 -17.42
CA HIS A 110 6.47 2.01 -17.85
C HIS A 110 5.53 1.66 -16.68
N PRO A 111 4.26 2.07 -16.72
CA PRO A 111 3.25 1.67 -15.74
C PRO A 111 3.08 0.17 -15.74
N VAL A 112 3.03 -0.48 -14.58
CA VAL A 112 2.69 -1.91 -14.49
C VAL A 112 1.23 -2.10 -14.90
N VAL A 113 0.93 -3.15 -15.65
CA VAL A 113 -0.43 -3.49 -16.08
C VAL A 113 -0.69 -4.97 -15.83
N MET A 114 -1.94 -5.42 -16.04
CA MET A 114 -2.37 -6.81 -15.75
C MET A 114 -2.20 -7.21 -14.28
N VAL A 115 -2.40 -6.23 -13.38
CA VAL A 115 -2.47 -6.43 -11.92
C VAL A 115 -3.94 -6.51 -11.52
N ASN A 116 -4.32 -7.56 -10.80
CA ASN A 116 -5.68 -7.69 -10.28
C ASN A 116 -5.91 -6.79 -9.05
N TRP A 117 -7.17 -6.58 -8.68
CA TRP A 117 -7.53 -5.67 -7.58
C TRP A 117 -6.92 -6.08 -6.24
N ASN A 118 -6.87 -7.39 -5.94
CA ASN A 118 -6.33 -7.89 -4.67
C ASN A 118 -4.83 -7.61 -4.56
N ASP A 119 -4.08 -7.87 -5.63
CA ASP A 119 -2.64 -7.63 -5.68
C ASP A 119 -2.31 -6.13 -5.65
N ALA A 120 -3.14 -5.29 -6.28
CA ALA A 120 -2.99 -3.83 -6.20
C ALA A 120 -3.17 -3.33 -4.75
N GLN A 121 -4.17 -3.83 -4.03
CA GLN A 121 -4.39 -3.49 -2.62
C GLN A 121 -3.24 -4.01 -1.73
N ALA A 122 -2.76 -5.22 -1.99
CA ALA A 122 -1.65 -5.81 -1.26
C ALA A 122 -0.33 -5.06 -1.48
N PHE A 123 -0.09 -4.55 -2.70
CA PHE A 123 1.01 -3.64 -3.00
C PHE A 123 0.91 -2.36 -2.17
N CYS A 124 -0.25 -1.69 -2.17
CA CYS A 124 -0.47 -0.48 -1.37
C CYS A 124 -0.26 -0.70 0.14
N ALA A 125 -0.64 -1.86 0.67
CA ALA A 125 -0.42 -2.21 2.07
C ALA A 125 1.05 -2.58 2.40
N TRP A 126 1.84 -2.90 1.38
CA TRP A 126 3.26 -3.26 1.52
C TRP A 126 4.19 -2.04 1.46
N LEU A 127 3.78 -0.98 0.74
CA LEU A 127 4.45 0.32 0.70
C LEU A 127 4.51 1.00 2.08
#